data_AF-A0A7S2BVE5-F1
#
_entry.id   AF-A0A7S2BVE5-F1
#
_cell.length_a   1.000
_cell.length_b   1.000
_cell.length_c   1.000
_cell.angle_alpha   90.00
_cell.angle_beta   90.00
_cell.angle_gamma   90.00
#
_symmetry.space_group_name_H-M   'P 1'
#
loop_
_entity.id
_entity.type
_entity.pdbx_description
1 polymer ?
#
loop_
_entity_poly.entity_id
_entity_poly.type
_entity_poly.pdbx_seq_one_letter_code
_entity_poly.pdbx_strand_id
1 'polypeptide(L)'
;SWRARCQERARQVKVEADIADEEDAAEAAAQAIAKAKIASRERIEAEDRARKRKLREKDPDRPKKPTGGGFGVFLNKHRKGFQAECAGQSVAAVSKLASSRWKALSEAKKKPYLDEFQKLTLAYHAAMRKFNPPEKIAKIRQEIEARRLQARGLIEDSDEEEEEEEEEVSEEEEEVDEAAASGDEAEEEEEEDDLE
;
A
#
# COMPACT_ATOMS: atom_id res chain seq x y z
N SER A 1 4.05 -13.63 -76.28
CA SER A 1 5.47 -14.07 -76.34
C SER A 1 6.01 -14.31 -74.94
N TRP A 2 7.15 -14.99 -74.79
CA TRP A 2 7.80 -15.20 -73.48
C TRP A 2 8.10 -13.87 -72.76
N ARG A 3 8.55 -12.84 -73.49
CA ARG A 3 8.82 -11.50 -72.93
C ARG A 3 7.58 -10.84 -72.29
N ALA A 4 6.41 -10.95 -72.92
CA ALA A 4 5.18 -10.36 -72.36
C ALA A 4 4.77 -11.03 -71.03
N ARG A 5 4.92 -12.36 -70.93
CA ARG A 5 4.66 -13.11 -69.69
C ARG A 5 5.67 -12.76 -68.58
N CYS A 6 6.94 -12.55 -68.92
CA CYS A 6 7.93 -12.05 -67.96
C CYS A 6 7.62 -10.63 -67.47
N GLN A 7 7.17 -9.74 -68.36
CA GLN A 7 6.85 -8.36 -68.01
C GLN A 7 5.59 -8.27 -67.13
N GLU A 8 4.57 -9.09 -67.41
CA GLU A 8 3.35 -9.16 -66.60
C GLU A 8 3.64 -9.69 -65.19
N ARG A 9 4.46 -10.75 -65.09
CA ARG A 9 4.88 -11.30 -63.79
C ARG A 9 5.70 -10.31 -62.98
N ALA A 10 6.55 -9.50 -63.63
CA ALA A 10 7.28 -8.43 -62.95
C ALA A 10 6.35 -7.33 -62.40
N ARG A 11 5.24 -7.02 -63.09
CA ARG A 11 4.21 -6.10 -62.58
C ARG A 11 3.46 -6.69 -61.40
N GLN A 12 3.07 -7.97 -61.49
CA GLN A 12 2.39 -8.66 -60.39
C GLN A 12 3.26 -8.70 -59.12
N VAL A 13 4.53 -9.08 -59.25
CA VAL A 13 5.47 -9.09 -58.11
C VAL A 13 5.64 -7.69 -57.50
N LYS A 14 5.59 -6.64 -58.31
CA LYS A 14 5.66 -5.27 -57.81
C LYS A 14 4.40 -4.88 -57.02
N VAL A 15 3.21 -5.20 -57.55
CA VAL A 15 1.94 -4.96 -56.84
C VAL A 15 1.85 -5.78 -55.55
N GLU A 16 2.29 -7.05 -55.57
CA GLU A 16 2.36 -7.90 -54.36
C GLU A 16 3.32 -7.33 -53.32
N ALA A 17 4.47 -6.76 -53.74
CA ALA A 17 5.39 -6.09 -52.83
C ALA A 17 4.80 -4.80 -52.24
N ASP A 18 4.16 -3.97 -53.07
CA ASP A 18 3.53 -2.72 -52.61
C ASP A 18 2.37 -3.00 -51.61
N ILE A 19 1.59 -4.08 -51.82
CA ILE A 19 0.53 -4.52 -50.87
C ILE A 19 1.14 -5.02 -49.55
N ALA A 20 2.23 -5.80 -49.61
CA ALA A 20 2.90 -6.29 -48.41
C ALA A 20 3.44 -5.14 -47.55
N ASP A 21 4.00 -4.09 -48.17
CA ASP A 21 4.46 -2.88 -47.48
C ASP A 21 3.29 -2.10 -46.82
N GLU A 22 2.11 -2.06 -47.45
CA GLU A 22 0.90 -1.45 -46.86
C GLU A 22 0.34 -2.28 -45.68
N GLU A 23 0.36 -3.62 -45.78
CA GLU A 23 -0.08 -4.52 -44.70
C GLU A 23 0.87 -4.45 -43.48
N ASP A 24 2.18 -4.44 -43.71
CA ASP A 24 3.19 -4.27 -42.64
C ASP A 24 3.06 -2.89 -41.97
N ALA A 25 2.77 -1.84 -42.74
CA ALA A 25 2.49 -0.51 -42.20
C ALA A 25 1.20 -0.47 -41.35
N ALA A 26 0.15 -1.16 -41.79
CA ALA A 26 -1.11 -1.29 -41.04
C ALA A 26 -0.91 -2.09 -39.73
N GLU A 27 -0.12 -3.17 -39.77
CA GLU A 27 0.22 -3.94 -38.58
C GLU A 27 1.06 -3.12 -37.60
N ALA A 28 2.06 -2.37 -38.10
CA ALA A 28 2.86 -1.48 -37.28
C ALA A 28 2.00 -0.38 -36.61
N ALA A 29 1.01 0.18 -37.31
CA ALA A 29 0.06 1.13 -36.75
C ALA A 29 -0.82 0.49 -35.67
N ALA A 30 -1.33 -0.73 -35.91
CA ALA A 30 -2.11 -1.47 -34.91
C ALA A 30 -1.28 -1.81 -33.66
N GLN A 31 -0.03 -2.22 -33.83
CA GLN A 31 0.91 -2.47 -32.74
C GLN A 31 1.25 -1.19 -31.96
N ALA A 32 1.40 -0.05 -32.64
CA ALA A 32 1.62 1.24 -31.99
C ALA A 32 0.42 1.66 -31.13
N ILE A 33 -0.81 1.50 -31.64
CA ILE A 33 -2.05 1.76 -30.90
C ILE A 33 -2.16 0.82 -29.68
N ALA A 34 -1.86 -0.47 -29.85
CA ALA A 34 -1.88 -1.43 -28.76
C ALA A 34 -0.87 -1.08 -27.66
N LYS A 35 0.36 -0.71 -28.04
CA LYS A 35 1.40 -0.25 -27.10
C LYS A 35 0.97 1.03 -26.37
N ALA A 36 0.38 1.99 -27.06
CA ALA A 36 -0.13 3.23 -26.47
C ALA A 36 -1.24 2.96 -25.44
N LYS A 37 -2.16 2.02 -25.73
CA LYS A 37 -3.22 1.61 -24.78
C LYS A 37 -2.66 0.94 -23.53
N ILE A 38 -1.67 0.06 -23.69
CA ILE A 38 -1.00 -0.58 -22.55
C ILE A 38 -0.31 0.48 -21.67
N ALA A 39 0.47 1.38 -22.27
CA ALA A 39 1.16 2.43 -21.55
C ALA A 39 0.19 3.37 -20.78
N SER A 40 -0.93 3.75 -21.40
CA SER A 40 -1.97 4.55 -20.75
C SER A 40 -2.57 3.84 -19.53
N ARG A 41 -2.92 2.55 -19.68
CA ARG A 41 -3.44 1.73 -18.58
C ARG A 41 -2.43 1.61 -17.43
N GLU A 42 -1.15 1.35 -17.73
CA GLU A 42 -0.11 1.23 -16.70
C GLU A 42 0.08 2.53 -15.91
N ARG A 43 0.02 3.68 -16.59
CA ARG A 43 0.05 5.00 -15.96
C ARG A 43 -1.13 5.20 -15.01
N ILE A 44 -2.36 4.91 -15.48
CA ILE A 44 -3.57 5.02 -14.66
C ILE A 44 -3.48 4.11 -13.44
N GLU A 45 -3.06 2.86 -13.62
CA GLU A 45 -2.85 1.93 -12.51
C GLU A 45 -1.79 2.42 -11.52
N ALA A 46 -0.72 3.08 -11.98
CA ALA A 46 0.30 3.65 -11.11
C ALA A 46 -0.22 4.84 -10.29
N GLU A 47 -0.97 5.74 -10.93
CA GLU A 47 -1.61 6.89 -10.28
C GLU A 47 -2.66 6.44 -9.24
N ASP A 48 -3.45 5.41 -9.56
CA ASP A 48 -4.39 4.78 -8.62
C ASP A 48 -3.67 4.19 -7.40
N ARG A 49 -2.55 3.49 -7.61
CA ARG A 49 -1.74 2.95 -6.51
C ARG A 49 -1.23 4.07 -5.62
N ALA A 50 -0.83 5.21 -6.20
CA ALA A 50 -0.40 6.38 -5.45
C ALA A 50 -1.55 7.02 -4.66
N ARG A 51 -2.73 7.23 -5.28
CA ARG A 51 -3.94 7.76 -4.60
C ARG A 51 -4.38 6.86 -3.44
N LYS A 52 -4.44 5.54 -3.66
CA LYS A 52 -4.76 4.55 -2.60
C LYS A 52 -3.74 4.55 -1.47
N ARG A 53 -2.46 4.79 -1.75
CA ARG A 53 -1.43 4.91 -0.72
C ARG A 53 -1.68 6.13 0.16
N LYS A 54 -1.90 7.30 -0.44
CA LYS A 54 -2.24 8.55 0.28
C LYS A 54 -3.51 8.39 1.13
N LEU A 55 -4.52 7.69 0.61
CA LEU A 55 -5.77 7.42 1.33
C LEU A 55 -5.55 6.58 2.60
N ARG A 56 -4.70 5.55 2.52
CA ARG A 56 -4.37 4.69 3.67
C ARG A 56 -3.57 5.40 4.76
N GLU A 57 -2.91 6.50 4.42
CA GLU A 57 -2.08 7.29 5.33
C GLU A 57 -2.91 8.33 6.09
N LYS A 58 -4.00 8.82 5.49
CA LYS A 58 -4.89 9.86 6.03
C LYS A 58 -6.03 9.34 6.91
N ASP A 59 -6.16 8.03 7.09
CA ASP A 59 -7.26 7.39 7.84
C ASP A 59 -6.86 7.08 9.30
N PRO A 60 -7.08 7.98 10.28
CA PRO A 60 -6.85 7.68 11.70
C PRO A 60 -7.84 6.64 12.27
N ASP A 61 -9.07 6.58 11.75
CA ASP A 61 -10.14 5.70 12.26
C ASP A 61 -10.19 4.32 11.60
N ARG A 62 -9.36 4.07 10.57
CA ARG A 62 -9.34 2.76 9.92
C ARG A 62 -8.81 1.73 10.91
N PRO A 63 -9.60 0.68 11.25
CA PRO A 63 -9.11 -0.39 12.10
C PRO A 63 -7.80 -0.96 11.52
N LYS A 64 -6.76 -1.08 12.33
CA LYS A 64 -5.47 -1.57 11.86
C LYS A 64 -5.51 -3.09 11.75
N LYS A 65 -5.19 -3.63 10.56
CA LYS A 65 -5.15 -5.08 10.36
C LYS A 65 -4.06 -5.70 11.25
N PRO A 66 -4.39 -6.69 12.10
CA PRO A 66 -3.36 -7.41 12.85
C PRO A 66 -2.44 -8.10 11.83
N THR A 67 -1.18 -7.68 11.78
CA THR A 67 -0.18 -8.14 10.82
C THR A 67 0.86 -9.00 11.54
N GLY A 68 1.34 -10.07 10.89
CA GLY A 68 2.42 -10.91 11.41
C GLY A 68 1.99 -12.20 12.13
N GLY A 69 0.71 -12.57 12.12
CA GLY A 69 0.26 -13.83 12.73
C GLY A 69 0.54 -13.90 14.23
N GLY A 70 0.70 -15.12 14.77
CA GLY A 70 1.11 -15.31 16.17
C GLY A 70 2.50 -14.74 16.48
N PHE A 71 3.40 -14.70 15.49
CA PHE A 71 4.72 -14.09 15.66
C PHE A 71 4.64 -12.57 15.87
N GLY A 72 3.71 -11.89 15.20
CA GLY A 72 3.48 -10.46 15.38
C GLY A 72 2.99 -10.12 16.78
N VAL A 73 2.13 -10.96 17.36
CA VAL A 73 1.67 -10.83 18.76
C VAL A 73 2.83 -11.03 19.73
N PHE A 74 3.66 -12.06 19.52
CA PHE A 74 4.88 -12.30 20.29
C PHE A 74 5.86 -11.11 20.21
N LEU A 75 6.10 -10.61 18.99
CA LEU A 75 6.95 -9.44 18.78
C LEU A 75 6.43 -8.24 19.56
N ASN A 76 5.15 -7.91 19.49
CA ASN A 76 4.60 -6.75 20.20
C ASN A 76 4.81 -6.81 21.72
N LYS A 77 4.71 -8.00 22.33
CA LYS A 77 4.95 -8.17 23.77
C LYS A 77 6.43 -8.08 24.14
N HIS A 78 7.33 -8.57 23.29
CA HIS A 78 8.76 -8.64 23.59
C HIS A 78 9.62 -7.56 22.92
N ARG A 79 9.02 -6.67 22.11
CA ARG A 79 9.74 -5.66 21.33
C ARG A 79 10.59 -4.74 22.20
N LYS A 80 10.07 -4.30 23.36
CA LYS A 80 10.80 -3.44 24.31
C LYS A 80 12.04 -4.14 24.85
N GLY A 81 11.94 -5.43 25.18
CA GLY A 81 13.07 -6.24 25.62
C GLY A 81 14.12 -6.42 24.52
N PHE A 82 13.71 -6.80 23.31
CA PHE A 82 14.64 -6.96 22.20
C PHE A 82 15.27 -5.63 21.74
N GLN A 83 14.56 -4.50 21.89
CA GLN A 83 15.12 -3.17 21.64
C GLN A 83 16.16 -2.78 22.69
N ALA A 84 15.95 -3.14 23.96
CA ALA A 84 16.94 -2.92 25.01
C ALA A 84 18.18 -3.81 24.82
N GLU A 85 17.98 -5.09 24.49
CA GLU A 85 19.08 -6.04 24.21
C GLU A 85 19.91 -5.66 22.97
N CYS A 86 19.30 -4.97 22.01
CA CYS A 86 19.92 -4.50 20.78
C CYS A 86 19.99 -2.97 20.72
N ALA A 87 20.09 -2.30 21.87
CA ALA A 87 20.22 -0.85 21.93
C ALA A 87 21.47 -0.41 21.13
N GLY A 88 21.28 0.51 20.18
CA GLY A 88 22.34 0.96 19.26
C GLY A 88 22.56 0.08 18.02
N GLN A 89 21.84 -1.04 17.87
CA GLN A 89 21.84 -1.83 16.63
C GLN A 89 20.64 -1.53 15.73
N SER A 90 20.76 -1.89 14.45
CA SER A 90 19.68 -1.70 13.48
C SER A 90 18.41 -2.48 13.86
N VAL A 91 17.25 -1.96 13.45
CA VAL A 91 15.94 -2.65 13.61
C VAL A 91 15.94 -4.05 12.97
N ALA A 92 16.82 -4.29 11.99
CA ALA A 92 17.02 -5.61 11.38
C ALA A 92 17.63 -6.61 12.37
N ALA A 93 18.55 -6.19 13.25
CA ALA A 93 19.15 -7.04 14.28
C ALA A 93 18.11 -7.51 15.32
N VAL A 94 17.28 -6.58 15.81
CA VAL A 94 16.13 -6.86 16.69
C VAL A 94 15.21 -7.92 16.07
N SER A 95 14.87 -7.74 14.80
CA SER A 95 13.98 -8.66 14.07
C SER A 95 14.59 -10.05 13.89
N LYS A 96 15.90 -10.12 13.66
CA LYS A 96 16.64 -11.39 13.51
C LYS A 96 16.69 -12.15 14.83
N LEU A 97 16.96 -11.46 15.94
CA LEU A 97 16.98 -12.05 17.28
C LEU A 97 15.59 -12.59 17.66
N ALA A 98 14.55 -11.78 17.48
CA ALA A 98 13.19 -12.20 17.76
C ALA A 98 12.75 -13.41 16.92
N SER A 99 13.13 -13.45 15.63
CA SER A 99 12.84 -14.58 14.75
C SER A 99 13.51 -15.87 15.21
N SER A 100 14.76 -15.80 15.67
CA SER A 100 15.47 -16.96 16.24
C SER A 100 14.80 -17.44 17.52
N ARG A 101 14.40 -16.53 18.42
CA ARG A 101 13.69 -16.86 19.66
C ARG A 101 12.33 -17.50 19.37
N TRP A 102 11.58 -16.98 18.41
CA TRP A 102 10.30 -17.56 18.00
C TRP A 102 10.44 -18.96 17.41
N LYS A 103 11.45 -19.19 16.56
CA LYS A 103 11.71 -20.53 16.00
C LYS A 103 12.08 -21.54 17.09
N ALA A 104 12.81 -21.12 18.12
CA ALA A 104 13.15 -21.95 19.27
C ALA A 104 11.98 -22.27 20.22
N LEU A 105 10.85 -21.54 20.16
CA LEU A 105 9.66 -21.86 20.94
C LEU A 105 8.95 -23.10 20.38
N SER A 106 8.50 -23.98 21.28
CA SER A 106 7.65 -25.13 20.93
C SER A 106 6.25 -24.69 20.52
N GLU A 107 5.55 -25.54 19.78
CA GLU A 107 4.18 -25.26 19.32
C GLU A 107 3.21 -24.98 20.48
N ALA A 108 3.38 -25.66 21.61
CA ALA A 108 2.61 -25.42 22.82
C ALA A 108 2.75 -23.98 23.33
N LYS A 109 3.95 -23.40 23.28
CA LYS A 109 4.20 -22.01 23.68
C LYS A 109 3.74 -21.02 22.60
N LYS A 110 3.68 -21.43 21.34
CA LYS A 110 3.18 -20.61 20.21
C LYS A 110 1.66 -20.53 20.17
N LYS A 111 0.97 -21.59 20.60
CA LYS A 111 -0.50 -21.72 20.60
C LYS A 111 -1.24 -20.51 21.20
N PRO A 112 -0.92 -20.02 22.42
CA PRO A 112 -1.63 -18.86 22.97
C PRO A 112 -1.47 -17.60 22.11
N TYR A 113 -0.32 -17.38 21.48
CA TYR A 113 -0.11 -16.24 20.57
C TYR A 113 -0.90 -16.38 19.27
N LEU A 114 -1.06 -17.60 18.76
CA LEU A 114 -1.91 -17.87 17.60
C LEU A 114 -3.38 -17.65 17.92
N ASP A 115 -3.84 -18.08 19.09
CA ASP A 115 -5.22 -17.88 19.54
C ASP A 115 -5.52 -16.40 19.79
N GLU A 116 -4.58 -15.65 20.39
CA GLU A 116 -4.67 -14.19 20.51
C GLU A 116 -4.74 -13.51 19.14
N PHE A 117 -3.92 -13.95 18.17
CA PHE A 117 -3.98 -13.44 16.80
C PHE A 117 -5.34 -13.71 16.15
N GLN A 118 -5.93 -14.89 16.36
CA GLN A 118 -7.26 -15.21 15.86
C GLN A 118 -8.32 -14.29 16.48
N LYS A 119 -8.27 -14.06 17.80
CA LYS A 119 -9.18 -13.13 18.48
C LYS A 119 -9.05 -11.70 17.93
N LEU A 120 -7.83 -11.21 17.77
CA LEU A 120 -7.56 -9.90 17.17
C LEU A 120 -8.06 -9.81 15.74
N THR A 121 -7.92 -10.89 14.96
CA THR A 121 -8.43 -10.96 13.59
C THR A 121 -9.96 -10.90 13.57
N LEU A 122 -10.64 -11.64 14.44
CA LEU A 122 -12.09 -11.60 14.56
C LEU A 122 -12.59 -10.21 14.99
N ALA A 123 -11.93 -9.59 15.99
CA ALA A 123 -12.24 -8.23 16.42
C ALA A 123 -12.03 -7.21 15.28
N TYR A 124 -10.93 -7.35 14.52
CA TYR A 124 -10.66 -6.54 13.34
C TYR A 124 -11.75 -6.70 12.26
N HIS A 125 -12.18 -7.93 11.97
CA HIS A 125 -13.25 -8.19 11.01
C HIS A 125 -14.58 -7.59 11.48
N ALA A 126 -14.91 -7.69 12.77
CA ALA A 126 -16.09 -7.07 13.34
C ALA A 126 -16.04 -5.54 13.27
N ALA A 127 -14.89 -4.93 13.59
CA ALA A 127 -14.67 -3.49 13.47
C ALA A 127 -14.76 -3.02 12.02
N MET A 128 -14.15 -3.74 11.08
CA MET A 128 -14.22 -3.45 9.64
C MET A 128 -15.64 -3.53 9.08
N ARG A 129 -16.48 -4.44 9.60
CA ARG A 129 -17.90 -4.51 9.19
C ARG A 129 -18.72 -3.31 9.66
N LYS A 130 -18.32 -2.68 10.77
CA LYS A 130 -18.97 -1.49 11.33
C LYS A 130 -18.35 -0.18 10.80
N PHE A 131 -17.13 -0.25 10.29
CA PHE A 131 -16.41 0.88 9.75
C PHE A 131 -17.05 1.31 8.42
N ASN A 132 -17.79 2.41 8.46
CA ASN A 132 -18.18 3.13 7.26
C ASN A 132 -17.00 4.03 6.86
N PRO A 133 -16.41 3.86 5.67
CA PRO A 133 -15.38 4.79 5.22
C PRO A 133 -15.98 6.19 5.14
N PRO A 134 -15.27 7.25 5.53
CA PRO A 134 -15.76 8.61 5.39
C PRO A 134 -16.12 8.89 3.93
N GLU A 135 -17.14 9.71 3.67
CA GLU A 135 -17.72 9.90 2.33
C GLU A 135 -16.66 10.30 1.28
N LYS A 136 -15.69 11.14 1.67
CA LYS A 136 -14.54 11.53 0.84
C LYS A 136 -13.78 10.31 0.28
N ILE A 137 -13.67 9.24 1.07
CA ILE A 137 -12.97 8.00 0.71
C ILE A 137 -13.83 7.10 -0.17
N ALA A 138 -15.14 7.10 0.04
CA ALA A 138 -16.07 6.42 -0.84
C ALA A 138 -16.05 7.06 -2.24
N LYS A 139 -16.09 8.39 -2.34
CA LYS A 139 -15.98 9.14 -3.59
C LYS A 139 -14.66 8.84 -4.32
N ILE A 140 -13.52 8.93 -3.64
CA ILE A 140 -12.21 8.60 -4.24
C ILE A 140 -12.16 7.14 -4.74
N ARG A 141 -12.81 6.20 -4.05
CA ARG A 141 -12.86 4.80 -4.52
C ARG A 141 -13.70 4.66 -5.79
N GLN A 142 -14.84 5.35 -5.86
CA GLN A 142 -15.70 5.39 -7.04
C GLN A 142 -14.98 6.05 -8.22
N GLU A 143 -14.30 7.17 -8.01
CA GLU A 143 -13.51 7.87 -9.03
C GLU A 143 -12.40 6.96 -9.60
N ILE A 144 -11.68 6.24 -8.74
CA ILE A 144 -10.68 5.25 -9.17
C ILE A 144 -11.31 4.12 -10.00
N GLU A 145 -12.46 3.62 -9.59
CA GLU A 145 -13.16 2.55 -10.31
C GLU A 145 -13.70 3.04 -11.67
N ALA A 146 -14.29 4.23 -11.71
CA ALA A 146 -14.74 4.89 -12.92
C ALA A 146 -13.57 5.09 -13.90
N ARG A 147 -12.45 5.63 -13.41
CA ARG A 147 -11.25 5.84 -14.23
C ARG A 147 -10.68 4.53 -14.79
N ARG A 148 -10.72 3.43 -14.03
CA ARG A 148 -10.32 2.11 -14.51
C ARG A 148 -11.24 1.57 -15.60
N LEU A 149 -12.54 1.80 -15.45
CA LEU A 149 -13.53 1.36 -16.43
C LEU A 149 -13.45 2.20 -17.72
N GLN A 150 -13.25 3.51 -17.61
CA GLN A 150 -12.90 4.39 -18.74
C GLN A 150 -11.61 3.94 -19.44
N ALA A 151 -10.55 3.65 -18.67
CA ALA A 151 -9.30 3.12 -19.23
C ALA A 151 -9.45 1.76 -19.93
N ARG A 152 -10.43 0.95 -19.50
CA ARG A 152 -10.79 -0.33 -20.13
C ARG A 152 -11.70 -0.15 -21.34
N GLY A 153 -12.21 1.06 -21.58
CA GLY A 153 -13.18 1.38 -22.65
C GLY A 153 -14.58 0.83 -22.38
N LEU A 154 -14.96 0.66 -21.10
CA LEU A 154 -16.28 0.17 -20.68
C LEU A 154 -17.29 1.28 -20.34
N ILE A 155 -16.84 2.54 -20.28
CA ILE A 155 -17.65 3.73 -20.02
C ILE A 155 -17.20 4.79 -21.04
N GLU A 156 -18.14 5.31 -21.84
CA GLU A 156 -17.92 6.48 -22.70
C GLU A 156 -17.96 7.77 -21.86
N ASP A 157 -17.12 8.74 -22.22
CA ASP A 157 -16.97 10.04 -21.57
C ASP A 157 -18.33 10.80 -21.53
N SER A 158 -19.02 10.68 -20.40
CA SER A 158 -20.09 11.60 -20.01
C SER A 158 -19.49 12.54 -18.96
N ASP A 159 -18.79 13.57 -19.42
CA ASP A 159 -18.28 14.67 -18.61
C ASP A 159 -19.46 15.44 -17.99
N GLU A 160 -19.69 15.23 -16.69
CA GLU A 160 -20.33 16.22 -15.81
C GLU A 160 -19.25 16.66 -14.81
N GLU A 161 -18.74 17.87 -15.02
CA GLU A 161 -17.79 18.56 -14.13
C GLU A 161 -18.46 18.80 -12.77
N GLU A 162 -17.92 18.22 -11.68
CA GLU A 162 -18.22 18.67 -10.30
C GLU A 162 -17.04 19.47 -9.77
N GLU A 163 -17.30 20.74 -9.48
CA GLU A 163 -16.36 21.77 -8.98
C GLU A 163 -15.52 21.29 -7.79
N GLU A 164 -14.19 21.47 -7.89
CA GLU A 164 -13.26 21.36 -6.77
C GLU A 164 -13.44 22.58 -5.84
N GLU A 165 -14.22 22.44 -4.76
CA GLU A 165 -14.14 23.34 -3.61
C GLU A 165 -12.81 23.11 -2.86
N GLU A 166 -11.82 23.95 -3.16
CA GLU A 166 -10.62 24.12 -2.35
C GLU A 166 -10.97 24.94 -1.09
N GLU A 167 -11.35 24.27 0.00
CA GLU A 167 -11.32 24.90 1.33
C GLU A 167 -9.97 24.65 2.02
N GLU A 168 -9.21 25.74 2.06
CA GLU A 168 -8.02 26.00 2.86
C GLU A 168 -8.35 25.87 4.36
N VAL A 169 -7.68 24.96 5.08
CA VAL A 169 -7.74 24.94 6.56
C VAL A 169 -6.33 24.97 7.12
N SER A 170 -5.88 26.21 7.32
CA SER A 170 -5.22 26.75 8.52
C SER A 170 -4.28 25.83 9.30
N GLU A 171 -3.00 26.12 9.16
CA GLU A 171 -1.95 25.79 10.12
C GLU A 171 -2.27 26.47 11.47
N GLU A 172 -2.56 25.70 12.51
CA GLU A 172 -2.39 26.14 13.89
C GLU A 172 -1.40 25.20 14.57
N GLU A 173 -0.14 25.59 14.51
CA GLU A 173 0.91 25.12 15.39
C GLU A 173 0.76 25.86 16.73
N GLU A 174 0.41 25.17 17.80
CA GLU A 174 0.72 25.64 19.16
C GLU A 174 1.74 24.71 19.81
N GLU A 175 2.97 25.21 19.79
CA GLU A 175 4.10 24.89 20.62
C GLU A 175 3.86 25.46 22.04
N VAL A 176 3.98 24.65 23.10
CA VAL A 176 4.23 25.15 24.47
C VAL A 176 5.17 24.21 25.25
N ASP A 177 6.43 24.64 25.25
CA ASP A 177 7.43 24.68 26.32
C ASP A 177 7.70 23.49 27.26
N GLU A 178 8.94 23.01 27.13
CA GLU A 178 9.80 22.41 28.13
C GLU A 178 10.37 23.51 29.07
N ALA A 179 10.12 23.45 30.39
CA ALA A 179 11.02 24.03 31.41
C ALA A 179 10.73 23.52 32.83
N ALA A 180 11.82 23.28 33.57
CA ALA A 180 11.91 22.61 34.86
C ALA A 180 11.89 23.53 36.09
N ALA A 181 11.57 22.97 37.26
CA ALA A 181 12.01 23.38 38.60
C ALA A 181 11.66 22.24 39.60
N SER A 182 12.59 21.38 40.02
CA SER A 182 13.55 21.53 41.13
C SER A 182 12.94 21.49 42.54
N GLY A 183 13.30 20.45 43.30
CA GLY A 183 13.53 20.49 44.75
C GLY A 183 12.34 20.22 45.67
N ASP A 184 12.37 19.10 46.40
CA ASP A 184 12.68 19.14 47.84
C ASP A 184 12.97 17.73 48.37
N GLU A 185 14.13 17.59 49.01
CA GLU A 185 14.58 16.45 49.80
C GLU A 185 13.78 16.35 51.10
N ALA A 186 13.45 15.13 51.54
CA ALA A 186 13.30 14.82 52.96
C ALA A 186 13.51 13.31 53.16
N GLU A 187 14.79 13.01 53.37
CA GLU A 187 15.35 11.92 54.16
C GLU A 187 14.63 11.80 55.53
N GLU A 188 14.26 10.58 55.92
CA GLU A 188 14.26 10.16 57.33
C GLU A 188 14.42 8.63 57.36
N GLU A 189 15.68 8.24 57.57
CA GLU A 189 16.13 6.93 58.01
C GLU A 189 15.82 6.71 59.50
N GLU A 190 15.79 5.43 59.87
CA GLU A 190 15.95 4.84 61.22
C GLU A 190 14.80 4.99 62.24
N GLU A 191 14.26 3.84 62.70
CA GLU A 191 14.70 3.28 63.99
C GLU A 191 14.24 1.81 64.13
N GLU A 192 15.21 0.94 64.40
CA GLU A 192 15.08 -0.46 64.79
C GLU A 192 15.36 -0.52 66.31
N ASP A 193 14.34 -0.75 67.13
CA ASP A 193 14.37 -1.03 68.59
C ASP A 193 12.91 -1.46 68.92
N ASP A 194 12.52 -2.43 69.75
CA ASP A 194 13.12 -3.42 70.62
C ASP A 194 11.94 -4.27 71.16
N LEU A 195 12.15 -5.58 71.29
CA LEU A 195 11.52 -6.58 72.18
C LEU A 195 10.05 -6.41 72.69
N GLU A 196 9.21 -7.43 72.42
CA GLU A 196 8.83 -8.47 73.41
C GLU A 196 8.21 -9.72 72.75
#